data_AF-A0A1H1C7I5-F1
#
_entry.id   AF-A0A1H1C7I5-F1
#
_cell.length_a   1.000
_cell.length_b   1.000
_cell.length_c   1.000
_cell.angle_alpha   90.00
_cell.angle_beta   90.00
_cell.angle_gamma   90.00
#
_symmetry.space_group_name_H-M   'P 1'
#
loop_
_entity.id
_entity.type
_entity.pdbx_description
1 polymer ?
#
loop_
_entity_poly.entity_id
_entity_poly.type
_entity_poly.pdbx_seq_one_letter_code
_entity_poly.pdbx_strand_id
1 'polypeptide(L)'
;MVPRRPWGRRIGVALACVLMGHAIPAFAVRVDPAGLDAAQVAATQTLVDDVLARLPRAWRGGLPRDLVLAWRTDLPHDVQGRRHGRRLWLDRDLLDNPDASAARKALVHELAHAYDRAHRNVLSGDARLRDLAGWQRSVFRIAGRRSRNDFTARSPDRYELTRPSEFVAVNLEHYVLDPTYACRRPALHRHFAMHFGEPAVDAACAPGLPFLEADAARGDAALLAMDPARVYEVDYLLAEGNTQAMSRWGHSMLRLVVCAPGRPPGPDCRLDLAHHRVVSFRAFVGDVQISGWRGLTGSYPSRLFLLPLDQVIEEYTKVELRGLQSIPLRLRQDEIASLLERAAQLHWSYDGRYYFISNNCAVETWKLLHDGVPRLAKAPLASITPTGLLEKLAREGIADRSPLDDAEQARRQGYYFEPASARYDALFAVAREALALPQRDVQAWLSLAPGERARWMPDADLKASAALLVLETAALRRQQLLLRDELKRRYLGRDVPEDAALAVQALKAWLGDTSFVSRPAELAQEGYGLPQSVERTRIAAEAQARVARLRSQDASLRRDLERWLPEEQREALRGIEANVETIGARLRALAAAGAS
;
A
#
# COMPACT_ATOMS: atom_id res chain seq x y z
N MET A 1 75.81 -64.66 -11.74
CA MET A 1 76.55 -65.00 -10.50
C MET A 1 75.92 -64.26 -9.33
N VAL A 2 75.53 -65.01 -8.29
CA VAL A 2 75.22 -64.57 -6.91
C VAL A 2 76.58 -64.61 -6.15
N PRO A 3 76.92 -63.88 -5.04
CA PRO A 3 76.11 -63.40 -3.91
C PRO A 3 76.46 -61.93 -3.47
N ARG A 4 76.22 -61.34 -2.28
CA ARG A 4 75.71 -61.71 -0.93
C ARG A 4 74.77 -60.62 -0.33
N ARG A 5 73.95 -61.03 0.65
CA ARG A 5 73.36 -60.25 1.79
C ARG A 5 74.15 -60.63 3.07
N PRO A 6 73.84 -60.19 4.33
CA PRO A 6 73.23 -58.94 4.86
C PRO A 6 73.99 -58.35 6.10
N TRP A 7 73.56 -57.19 6.63
CA TRP A 7 73.54 -56.70 8.05
C TRP A 7 73.47 -55.15 8.02
N GLY A 8 72.91 -54.41 8.99
CA GLY A 8 72.27 -54.77 10.25
C GLY A 8 71.51 -53.56 10.87
N ARG A 9 70.70 -53.82 11.90
CA ARG A 9 69.73 -52.90 12.56
C ARG A 9 70.31 -51.61 13.15
N ARG A 10 69.50 -50.52 13.15
CA ARG A 10 69.07 -49.64 14.29
C ARG A 10 68.25 -48.45 13.73
N ILE A 11 66.94 -48.40 13.94
CA ILE A 11 66.24 -47.65 15.02
C ILE A 11 66.72 -46.19 15.15
N GLY A 12 65.85 -45.26 14.76
CA GLY A 12 65.96 -43.82 15.01
C GLY A 12 64.61 -43.15 14.75
N VAL A 13 64.00 -42.55 15.78
CA VAL A 13 62.69 -41.88 15.71
C VAL A 13 62.85 -40.44 15.25
N ALA A 14 62.04 -40.00 14.29
CA ALA A 14 61.80 -38.58 14.01
C ALA A 14 60.39 -38.38 13.41
N LEU A 15 59.39 -38.19 14.27
CA LEU A 15 58.04 -37.82 13.87
C LEU A 15 57.94 -36.29 13.94
N ALA A 16 58.16 -35.61 12.80
CA ALA A 16 58.06 -34.14 12.73
C ALA A 16 57.69 -33.62 11.33
N CYS A 17 56.55 -32.92 11.28
CA CYS A 17 56.29 -31.74 10.43
C CYS A 17 56.55 -31.81 8.91
N VAL A 18 55.53 -32.20 8.14
CA VAL A 18 55.01 -31.35 7.04
C VAL A 18 53.48 -31.40 7.00
N LEU A 19 52.83 -30.75 7.98
CA LEU A 19 51.50 -30.18 7.77
C LEU A 19 51.69 -28.77 7.19
N MET A 20 52.11 -28.69 5.93
CA MET A 20 51.91 -27.47 5.15
C MET A 20 50.43 -27.38 4.79
N GLY A 21 49.63 -26.96 5.78
CA GLY A 21 48.31 -26.43 5.49
C GLY A 21 48.50 -25.25 4.54
N HIS A 22 47.92 -25.34 3.34
CA HIS A 22 47.85 -24.21 2.44
C HIS A 22 47.01 -23.13 3.12
N ALA A 23 47.70 -22.16 3.74
CA ALA A 23 47.09 -20.94 4.22
C ALA A 23 46.56 -20.18 3.00
N ILE A 24 45.29 -20.41 2.66
CA ILE A 24 44.57 -19.59 1.71
C ILE A 24 44.68 -18.17 2.26
N PRO A 25 45.27 -17.20 1.51
CA PRO A 25 45.45 -15.87 2.02
C PRO A 25 44.08 -15.29 2.39
N ALA A 26 43.92 -14.94 3.66
CA ALA A 26 42.67 -14.38 4.15
C ALA A 26 42.35 -13.13 3.34
N PHE A 27 41.13 -13.05 2.83
CA PHE A 27 40.63 -11.82 2.22
C PHE A 27 40.63 -10.72 3.28
N ALA A 28 41.45 -9.68 3.07
CA ALA A 28 41.60 -8.55 3.99
C ALA A 28 41.57 -7.24 3.20
N VAL A 29 40.76 -6.28 3.68
CA VAL A 29 40.85 -4.89 3.22
C VAL A 29 42.10 -4.30 3.87
N ARG A 30 43.05 -3.81 3.07
CA ARG A 30 44.30 -3.24 3.59
C ARG A 30 44.05 -1.82 4.09
N VAL A 31 44.59 -1.47 5.25
CA VAL A 31 44.61 -0.09 5.74
C VAL A 31 45.76 0.68 5.07
N ASP A 32 45.48 1.86 4.54
CA ASP A 32 46.49 2.86 4.13
C ASP A 32 46.90 3.65 5.39
N PRO A 33 48.14 3.51 5.89
CA PRO A 33 48.58 4.19 7.12
C PRO A 33 48.89 5.68 6.89
N ALA A 34 48.79 6.19 5.66
CA ALA A 34 49.16 7.56 5.33
C ALA A 34 48.36 8.59 6.14
N GLY A 35 49.06 9.31 7.03
CA GLY A 35 48.48 10.36 7.87
C GLY A 35 47.76 9.85 9.13
N LEU A 36 47.90 8.56 9.49
CA LEU A 36 47.37 8.00 10.74
C LEU A 36 48.51 7.76 11.75
N ASP A 37 48.20 7.88 13.04
CA ASP A 37 49.06 7.34 14.10
C ASP A 37 48.85 5.83 14.31
N ALA A 38 49.66 5.22 15.17
CA ALA A 38 49.61 3.78 15.44
C ALA A 38 48.28 3.33 16.10
N ALA A 39 47.65 4.17 16.92
CA ALA A 39 46.36 3.86 17.53
C ALA A 39 45.22 3.97 16.50
N GLN A 40 45.26 4.99 15.64
CA GLN A 40 44.32 5.16 14.52
C GLN A 40 44.42 4.01 13.49
N VAL A 41 45.63 3.51 13.19
CA VAL A 41 45.81 2.30 12.36
C VAL A 41 45.17 1.07 13.03
N ALA A 42 45.42 0.85 14.33
CA ALA A 42 44.85 -0.28 15.07
C ALA A 42 43.32 -0.20 15.21
N ALA A 43 42.76 1.00 15.42
CA ALA A 43 41.32 1.24 15.43
C ALA A 43 40.70 0.98 14.04
N THR A 44 41.36 1.44 12.96
CA THR A 44 40.91 1.18 11.59
C THR A 44 40.92 -0.32 11.26
N GLN A 45 41.94 -1.07 11.70
CA GLN A 45 41.98 -2.52 11.53
C GLN A 45 40.86 -3.22 12.30
N THR A 46 40.62 -2.82 13.56
CA THR A 46 39.50 -3.31 14.37
C THR A 46 38.14 -3.06 13.70
N LEU A 47 37.94 -1.88 13.10
CA LEU A 47 36.75 -1.53 12.33
C LEU A 47 36.57 -2.45 11.10
N VAL A 48 37.65 -2.68 10.35
CA VAL A 48 37.64 -3.60 9.20
C VAL A 48 37.27 -5.02 9.63
N ASP A 49 37.87 -5.52 10.71
CA ASP A 49 37.65 -6.88 11.18
C ASP A 49 36.23 -7.08 11.74
N ASP A 50 35.68 -6.10 12.48
CA ASP A 50 34.28 -6.10 12.94
C ASP A 50 33.28 -6.11 11.77
N VAL A 51 33.49 -5.25 10.76
CA VAL A 51 32.62 -5.21 9.58
C VAL A 51 32.72 -6.52 8.79
N LEU A 52 33.93 -7.01 8.52
CA LEU A 52 34.12 -8.26 7.78
C LEU A 52 33.57 -9.47 8.55
N ALA A 53 33.64 -9.50 9.88
CA ALA A 53 33.04 -10.58 10.68
C ALA A 53 31.52 -10.69 10.46
N ARG A 54 30.83 -9.54 10.31
CA ARG A 54 29.37 -9.44 10.12
C ARG A 54 28.91 -9.72 8.69
N LEU A 55 29.78 -9.57 7.68
CA LEU A 55 29.39 -9.78 6.29
C LEU A 55 29.09 -11.26 5.97
N PRO A 56 28.02 -11.54 5.19
CA PRO A 56 27.74 -12.85 4.60
C PRO A 56 28.97 -13.48 3.94
N ARG A 57 29.08 -14.81 4.01
CA ARG A 57 30.27 -15.52 3.48
C ARG A 57 30.42 -15.32 1.96
N ALA A 58 29.31 -15.38 1.22
CA ALA A 58 29.30 -15.15 -0.22
C ALA A 58 29.65 -13.71 -0.60
N TRP A 59 29.19 -12.72 0.17
CA TRP A 59 29.56 -11.32 -0.05
C TRP A 59 31.07 -11.15 0.11
N ARG A 60 31.65 -11.60 1.24
CA ARG A 60 33.09 -11.56 1.47
C ARG A 60 33.90 -12.24 0.38
N GLY A 61 33.51 -13.45 -0.02
CA GLY A 61 34.19 -14.20 -1.07
C GLY A 61 34.19 -13.53 -2.45
N GLY A 62 33.19 -12.68 -2.71
CA GLY A 62 33.07 -11.92 -3.97
C GLY A 62 33.72 -10.53 -3.97
N LEU A 63 34.28 -10.05 -2.86
CA LEU A 63 34.94 -8.74 -2.82
C LEU A 63 36.29 -8.75 -3.58
N PRO A 64 36.67 -7.64 -4.27
CA PRO A 64 38.00 -7.52 -4.89
C PRO A 64 39.14 -7.69 -3.87
N ARG A 65 40.07 -8.62 -4.11
CA ARG A 65 41.06 -9.11 -3.12
C ARG A 65 42.08 -8.09 -2.56
N ASP A 66 42.12 -6.89 -3.11
CA ASP A 66 43.16 -5.88 -2.90
C ASP A 66 42.59 -4.49 -2.61
N LEU A 67 41.37 -4.43 -2.08
CA LEU A 67 40.76 -3.20 -1.59
C LEU A 67 41.67 -2.53 -0.53
N VAL A 68 41.79 -1.21 -0.64
CA VAL A 68 42.56 -0.38 0.30
C VAL A 68 41.63 0.65 0.93
N LEU A 69 41.49 0.63 2.25
CA LEU A 69 40.79 1.65 3.02
C LEU A 69 41.76 2.78 3.36
N ALA A 70 41.39 4.02 3.03
CA ALA A 70 42.15 5.22 3.38
C ALA A 70 41.22 6.32 3.90
N TRP A 71 41.70 7.10 4.87
CA TRP A 71 40.96 8.24 5.43
C TRP A 71 41.27 9.53 4.69
N ARG A 72 40.26 10.39 4.50
CA ARG A 72 40.34 11.61 3.69
C ARG A 72 39.70 12.79 4.41
N THR A 73 40.28 13.97 4.22
CA THR A 73 39.77 15.26 4.74
C THR A 73 39.28 16.18 3.61
N ASP A 74 39.17 15.65 2.39
CA ASP A 74 38.79 16.37 1.16
C ASP A 74 37.58 15.73 0.45
N LEU A 75 36.83 14.89 1.17
CA LEU A 75 35.50 14.48 0.71
C LEU A 75 34.53 15.67 0.83
N PRO A 76 33.50 15.77 -0.04
CA PRO A 76 32.43 16.74 0.15
C PRO A 76 31.73 16.54 1.51
N HIS A 77 31.26 17.61 2.15
CA HIS A 77 30.76 17.58 3.54
C HIS A 77 29.56 16.64 3.78
N ASP A 78 28.87 16.25 2.71
CA ASP A 78 27.71 15.35 2.68
C ASP A 78 28.08 13.90 2.33
N VAL A 79 29.38 13.59 2.21
CA VAL A 79 29.91 12.32 1.69
C VAL A 79 30.82 11.65 2.71
N GLN A 80 30.23 10.77 3.53
CA GLN A 80 30.94 9.97 4.55
C GLN A 80 31.88 8.91 3.97
N GLY A 81 31.67 8.50 2.71
CA GLY A 81 32.44 7.47 2.03
C GLY A 81 32.47 7.64 0.51
N ARG A 82 33.51 7.11 -0.14
CA ARG A 82 33.61 7.05 -1.61
C ARG A 82 34.53 5.97 -2.14
N ARG A 83 34.00 5.06 -2.97
CA ARG A 83 34.81 4.10 -3.74
C ARG A 83 35.47 4.73 -4.97
N HIS A 84 36.79 4.73 -5.03
CA HIS A 84 37.54 5.07 -6.25
C HIS A 84 38.44 3.91 -6.69
N GLY A 85 38.04 3.23 -7.78
CA GLY A 85 38.77 2.06 -8.29
C GLY A 85 38.83 0.93 -7.27
N ARG A 86 40.01 0.71 -6.67
CA ARG A 86 40.26 -0.30 -5.62
C ARG A 86 40.49 0.35 -4.25
N ARG A 87 40.34 1.67 -4.13
CA ARG A 87 40.36 2.40 -2.86
C ARG A 87 38.94 2.61 -2.36
N LEU A 88 38.77 2.41 -1.05
CA LEU A 88 37.62 2.86 -0.26
C LEU A 88 38.11 4.09 0.48
N TRP A 89 37.52 5.25 0.24
CA TRP A 89 37.80 6.46 1.00
C TRP A 89 36.70 6.66 2.03
N LEU A 90 37.06 6.90 3.28
CA LEU A 90 36.13 7.30 4.33
C LEU A 90 36.54 8.68 4.86
N ASP A 91 35.55 9.44 5.32
CA ASP A 91 35.78 10.74 5.94
C ASP A 91 36.53 10.58 7.26
N ARG A 92 37.63 11.33 7.43
CA ARG A 92 38.51 11.24 8.60
C ARG A 92 37.77 11.55 9.90
N ASP A 93 36.79 12.43 9.87
CA ASP A 93 36.02 12.85 11.05
C ASP A 93 35.24 11.68 11.69
N LEU A 94 35.06 10.56 10.96
CA LEU A 94 34.45 9.33 11.49
C LEU A 94 35.38 8.50 12.38
N LEU A 95 36.71 8.72 12.34
CA LEU A 95 37.69 8.03 13.20
C LEU A 95 37.53 8.42 14.67
N ASP A 96 37.22 9.68 14.93
CA ASP A 96 37.21 10.25 16.27
C ASP A 96 35.85 10.00 16.99
N ASN A 97 34.92 9.29 16.36
CA ASN A 97 33.65 8.90 16.97
C ASN A 97 33.82 7.66 17.88
N PRO A 98 33.59 7.77 19.19
CA PRO A 98 33.83 6.70 20.15
C PRO A 98 32.97 5.44 19.97
N ASP A 99 31.83 5.50 19.27
CA ASP A 99 30.98 4.33 19.04
C ASP A 99 31.30 3.57 17.73
N ALA A 100 32.13 4.17 16.85
CA ALA A 100 32.45 3.74 15.50
C ALA A 100 31.25 3.38 14.58
N SER A 101 30.03 3.76 14.95
CA SER A 101 28.78 3.36 14.28
C SER A 101 28.66 3.96 12.88
N ALA A 102 28.93 5.26 12.75
CA ALA A 102 28.97 5.92 11.45
C ALA A 102 30.09 5.37 10.55
N ALA A 103 31.25 5.04 11.12
CA ALA A 103 32.36 4.42 10.40
C ALA A 103 32.02 3.00 9.91
N ARG A 104 31.32 2.18 10.72
CA ARG A 104 30.79 0.86 10.29
C ARG A 104 29.82 1.02 9.13
N LYS A 105 28.85 1.93 9.25
CA LYS A 105 27.85 2.22 8.20
C LYS A 105 28.55 2.57 6.88
N ALA A 106 29.45 3.55 6.91
CA ALA A 106 30.17 3.99 5.72
C ALA A 106 31.08 2.90 5.12
N LEU A 107 31.76 2.09 5.94
CA LEU A 107 32.55 0.97 5.42
C LEU A 107 31.68 -0.11 4.77
N VAL A 108 30.54 -0.48 5.38
CA VAL A 108 29.59 -1.44 4.78
C VAL A 108 29.03 -0.91 3.46
N HIS A 109 28.68 0.38 3.40
CA HIS A 109 28.23 1.07 2.19
C HIS A 109 29.23 0.94 1.04
N GLU A 110 30.50 1.28 1.28
CA GLU A 110 31.53 1.22 0.25
C GLU A 110 31.90 -0.23 -0.17
N LEU A 111 31.78 -1.19 0.75
CA LEU A 111 31.91 -2.62 0.44
C LEU A 111 30.72 -3.16 -0.37
N ALA A 112 29.51 -2.63 -0.18
CA ALA A 112 28.35 -2.97 -1.01
C ALA A 112 28.54 -2.45 -2.44
N HIS A 113 29.00 -1.20 -2.59
CA HIS A 113 29.41 -0.63 -3.87
C HIS A 113 30.56 -1.42 -4.53
N ALA A 114 31.54 -1.88 -3.77
CA ALA A 114 32.65 -2.68 -4.30
C ALA A 114 32.19 -4.05 -4.81
N TYR A 115 31.33 -4.74 -4.04
CA TYR A 115 30.75 -6.02 -4.41
C TYR A 115 29.85 -5.93 -5.65
N ASP A 116 28.88 -5.01 -5.65
CA ASP A 116 27.90 -4.89 -6.73
C ASP A 116 28.60 -4.60 -8.08
N ARG A 117 29.54 -3.65 -8.10
CA ARG A 117 30.33 -3.34 -9.30
C ARG A 117 31.23 -4.48 -9.75
N ALA A 118 31.85 -5.23 -8.83
CA ALA A 118 32.68 -6.39 -9.16
C ALA A 118 31.88 -7.48 -9.90
N HIS A 119 30.59 -7.62 -9.58
CA HIS A 119 29.66 -8.56 -10.21
C HIS A 119 28.82 -7.93 -11.32
N ARG A 120 29.30 -6.85 -11.95
CA ARG A 120 28.63 -6.17 -13.09
C ARG A 120 27.25 -5.58 -12.73
N ASN A 121 27.13 -5.03 -11.53
CA ASN A 121 25.90 -4.46 -10.95
C ASN A 121 24.79 -5.52 -10.74
N VAL A 122 25.16 -6.69 -10.21
CA VAL A 122 24.24 -7.84 -10.04
C VAL A 122 23.04 -7.54 -9.14
N LEU A 123 23.19 -6.67 -8.14
CA LEU A 123 22.11 -6.25 -7.24
C LEU A 123 21.42 -4.99 -7.74
N SER A 124 22.16 -3.92 -8.06
CA SER A 124 21.53 -2.65 -8.46
C SER A 124 20.93 -2.69 -9.87
N GLY A 125 21.34 -3.66 -10.69
CA GLY A 125 20.75 -4.01 -11.96
C GLY A 125 19.61 -5.03 -11.89
N ASP A 126 19.44 -5.75 -10.77
CA ASP A 126 18.43 -6.82 -10.68
C ASP A 126 17.00 -6.28 -10.87
N ALA A 127 16.22 -7.02 -11.65
CA ALA A 127 14.85 -6.63 -11.93
C ALA A 127 13.98 -6.69 -10.67
N ARG A 128 14.08 -7.77 -9.88
CA ARG A 128 13.22 -7.99 -8.72
C ARG A 128 13.51 -6.99 -7.61
N LEU A 129 14.79 -6.72 -7.32
CA LEU A 129 15.22 -5.71 -6.38
C LEU A 129 14.74 -4.32 -6.79
N ARG A 130 14.88 -3.94 -8.07
CA ARG A 130 14.40 -2.64 -8.57
C ARG A 130 12.89 -2.46 -8.50
N ASP A 131 12.12 -3.54 -8.65
CA ASP A 131 10.67 -3.51 -8.41
C ASP A 131 10.37 -3.33 -6.91
N LEU A 132 11.01 -4.11 -6.03
CA LEU A 132 10.87 -3.97 -4.57
C LEU A 132 11.25 -2.58 -4.06
N ALA A 133 12.31 -1.99 -4.61
CA ALA A 133 12.88 -0.69 -4.27
C ALA A 133 12.05 0.50 -4.77
N GLY A 134 11.15 0.31 -5.74
CA GLY A 134 10.26 1.37 -6.23
C GLY A 134 10.58 1.95 -7.62
N TRP A 135 11.66 1.51 -8.28
CA TRP A 135 11.91 1.78 -9.71
C TRP A 135 11.11 0.81 -10.60
N GLN A 136 9.81 0.71 -10.32
CA GLN A 136 8.87 -0.20 -10.95
C GLN A 136 8.78 -0.01 -12.47
N ARG A 137 8.31 -1.05 -13.15
CA ARG A 137 8.03 -1.00 -14.60
C ARG A 137 6.94 0.00 -14.93
N SER A 138 7.09 0.67 -16.07
CA SER A 138 6.01 1.43 -16.70
C SER A 138 5.00 0.49 -17.35
N VAL A 139 3.72 0.89 -17.38
CA VAL A 139 2.69 0.22 -18.21
C VAL A 139 3.03 0.32 -19.71
N PHE A 140 3.71 1.40 -20.11
CA PHE A 140 4.20 1.60 -21.47
C PHE A 140 5.55 0.89 -21.63
N ARG A 141 5.56 -0.26 -22.32
CA ARG A 141 6.75 -1.12 -22.49
C ARG A 141 7.99 -0.40 -23.02
N ILE A 142 7.82 0.58 -23.92
CA ILE A 142 8.92 1.38 -24.50
C ILE A 142 9.59 2.27 -23.44
N ALA A 143 8.84 2.75 -22.45
CA ALA A 143 9.36 3.61 -21.38
C ALA A 143 10.14 2.82 -20.29
N GLY A 144 10.19 1.49 -20.36
CA GLY A 144 11.01 0.66 -19.46
C GLY A 144 10.62 0.76 -17.99
N ARG A 145 11.55 1.24 -17.15
CA ARG A 145 11.37 1.47 -15.71
C ARG A 145 11.25 2.96 -15.42
N ARG A 146 10.42 3.32 -14.44
CA ARG A 146 10.27 4.72 -13.99
C ARG A 146 11.61 5.21 -13.42
N SER A 147 11.92 6.50 -13.63
CA SER A 147 13.14 7.13 -13.11
C SER A 147 12.97 7.62 -11.66
N ARG A 148 11.82 8.22 -11.35
CA ARG A 148 11.45 8.64 -9.99
C ARG A 148 11.05 7.44 -9.14
N ASN A 149 11.58 7.39 -7.92
CA ASN A 149 11.10 6.54 -6.86
C ASN A 149 9.97 7.25 -6.07
N ASP A 150 8.80 6.61 -5.97
CA ASP A 150 7.63 7.13 -5.24
C ASP A 150 7.48 6.48 -3.83
N PHE A 151 8.43 5.63 -3.40
CA PHE A 151 8.47 5.00 -2.08
C PHE A 151 9.17 5.91 -1.06
N THR A 152 8.65 7.13 -0.88
CA THR A 152 9.35 8.23 -0.21
C THR A 152 9.17 8.28 1.31
N ALA A 153 8.22 7.52 1.86
CA ALA A 153 7.94 7.45 3.29
C ALA A 153 8.56 6.20 3.94
N ARG A 154 8.82 6.25 5.25
CA ARG A 154 9.40 5.13 6.03
C ARG A 154 10.72 4.59 5.44
N SER A 155 11.52 5.52 4.91
CA SER A 155 12.90 5.31 4.47
C SER A 155 13.86 5.45 5.67
N PRO A 156 14.84 4.55 5.86
CA PRO A 156 15.83 4.70 6.93
C PRO A 156 16.83 5.82 6.65
N ASP A 157 17.14 6.05 5.37
CA ASP A 157 18.02 7.10 4.90
C ASP A 157 17.56 7.52 3.50
N ARG A 158 17.26 8.81 3.33
CA ARG A 158 16.76 9.35 2.05
C ARG A 158 17.74 9.18 0.90
N TYR A 159 19.02 8.98 1.17
CA TYR A 159 20.02 8.72 0.15
C TYR A 159 19.71 7.47 -0.68
N GLU A 160 19.00 6.48 -0.11
CA GLU A 160 18.56 5.27 -0.82
C GLU A 160 17.71 5.56 -2.07
N LEU A 161 17.00 6.70 -2.08
CA LEU A 161 16.04 7.05 -3.13
C LEU A 161 16.70 7.68 -4.37
N THR A 162 18.00 7.98 -4.31
CA THR A 162 18.72 8.72 -5.36
C THR A 162 18.96 7.90 -6.63
N ARG A 163 19.45 6.66 -6.49
CA ARG A 163 19.69 5.71 -7.59
C ARG A 163 19.78 4.27 -7.07
N PRO A 164 19.56 3.24 -7.92
CA PRO A 164 19.58 1.84 -7.48
C PRO A 164 20.85 1.36 -6.77
N SER A 165 22.02 1.94 -7.05
CA SER A 165 23.26 1.59 -6.34
C SER A 165 23.28 2.06 -4.88
N GLU A 166 22.70 3.23 -4.59
CA GLU A 166 22.57 3.72 -3.21
C GLU A 166 21.51 2.96 -2.46
N PHE A 167 20.42 2.62 -3.15
CA PHE A 167 19.40 1.75 -2.56
C PHE A 167 19.99 0.43 -2.07
N VAL A 168 20.79 -0.22 -2.90
CA VAL A 168 21.49 -1.46 -2.52
C VAL A 168 22.45 -1.22 -1.36
N ALA A 169 23.29 -0.17 -1.42
CA ALA A 169 24.27 0.09 -0.37
C ALA A 169 23.61 0.39 0.99
N VAL A 170 22.67 1.33 1.05
CA VAL A 170 21.91 1.67 2.26
C VAL A 170 21.15 0.46 2.81
N ASN A 171 20.51 -0.34 1.96
CA ASN A 171 19.77 -1.50 2.45
C ASN A 171 20.69 -2.64 2.91
N LEU A 172 21.91 -2.74 2.37
CA LEU A 172 22.90 -3.69 2.84
C LEU A 172 23.59 -3.26 4.15
N GLU A 173 23.70 -1.96 4.43
CA GLU A 173 24.05 -1.48 5.78
C GLU A 173 23.08 -2.04 6.82
N HIS A 174 21.78 -1.86 6.61
CA HIS A 174 20.77 -2.34 7.56
C HIS A 174 20.66 -3.86 7.59
N TYR A 175 20.82 -4.55 6.46
CA TYR A 175 20.87 -6.02 6.42
C TYR A 175 22.01 -6.60 7.30
N VAL A 176 23.13 -5.87 7.44
CA VAL A 176 24.30 -6.30 8.22
C VAL A 176 24.30 -5.77 9.65
N LEU A 177 23.78 -4.56 9.88
CA LEU A 177 23.93 -3.82 11.14
C LEU A 177 22.63 -3.72 11.97
N ASP A 178 21.44 -3.89 11.37
CA ASP A 178 20.15 -3.82 12.07
C ASP A 178 19.53 -5.23 12.20
N PRO A 179 19.52 -5.84 13.39
CA PRO A 179 18.92 -7.16 13.61
C PRO A 179 17.41 -7.20 13.37
N THR A 180 16.75 -6.04 13.28
CA THR A 180 15.31 -5.92 12.98
C THR A 180 15.00 -5.76 11.48
N TYR A 181 16.01 -5.70 10.61
CA TYR A 181 15.81 -5.49 9.16
C TYR A 181 14.88 -6.54 8.52
N ALA A 182 14.98 -7.80 8.95
CA ALA A 182 14.09 -8.89 8.51
C ALA A 182 12.61 -8.60 8.75
N CYS A 183 12.26 -7.89 9.83
CA CYS A 183 10.89 -7.53 10.16
C CYS A 183 10.44 -6.20 9.52
N ARG A 184 11.39 -5.27 9.30
CA ARG A 184 11.11 -3.94 8.72
C ARG A 184 10.98 -3.99 7.20
N ARG A 185 11.82 -4.78 6.52
CA ARG A 185 11.86 -4.93 5.06
C ARG A 185 11.94 -6.41 4.64
N PRO A 186 10.97 -7.26 5.03
CA PRO A 186 11.00 -8.71 4.85
C PRO A 186 11.26 -9.18 3.41
N ALA A 187 10.58 -8.63 2.41
CA ALA A 187 10.84 -8.96 1.00
C ALA A 187 12.29 -8.70 0.54
N LEU A 188 12.92 -7.62 1.01
CA LEU A 188 14.31 -7.28 0.67
C LEU A 188 15.29 -8.16 1.45
N HIS A 189 15.04 -8.39 2.74
CA HIS A 189 15.82 -9.33 3.54
C HIS A 189 15.83 -10.74 2.92
N ARG A 190 14.67 -11.28 2.54
CA ARG A 190 14.58 -12.58 1.84
C ARG A 190 15.32 -12.58 0.49
N HIS A 191 15.28 -11.47 -0.24
CA HIS A 191 16.00 -11.34 -1.51
C HIS A 191 17.52 -11.33 -1.31
N PHE A 192 18.05 -10.58 -0.34
CA PHE A 192 19.48 -10.59 -0.02
C PHE A 192 19.95 -11.91 0.56
N ALA A 193 19.19 -12.52 1.48
CA ALA A 193 19.52 -13.83 2.05
C ALA A 193 19.63 -14.90 0.95
N MET A 194 18.64 -14.95 0.03
CA MET A 194 18.68 -15.84 -1.14
C MET A 194 19.89 -15.55 -2.05
N HIS A 195 20.24 -14.28 -2.27
CA HIS A 195 21.38 -13.88 -3.11
C HIS A 195 22.74 -14.29 -2.51
N PHE A 196 22.90 -14.15 -1.19
CA PHE A 196 24.15 -14.49 -0.50
C PHE A 196 24.19 -15.94 0.01
N GLY A 197 23.13 -16.74 -0.18
CA GLY A 197 23.04 -18.10 0.31
C GLY A 197 22.93 -18.21 1.83
N GLU A 198 22.47 -17.15 2.50
CA GLU A 198 22.22 -17.14 3.94
C GLU A 198 20.86 -17.81 4.27
N PRO A 199 20.74 -18.52 5.40
CA PRO A 199 19.52 -19.20 5.77
C PRO A 199 18.38 -18.22 6.10
N ALA A 200 17.14 -18.73 6.13
CA ALA A 200 16.02 -17.98 6.66
C ALA A 200 16.25 -17.68 8.16
N VAL A 201 16.09 -16.41 8.54
CA VAL A 201 16.20 -15.95 9.93
C VAL A 201 14.83 -16.03 10.60
N ASP A 202 14.75 -16.73 11.72
CA ASP A 202 13.60 -16.66 12.62
C ASP A 202 13.72 -15.38 13.46
N ALA A 203 13.02 -14.33 13.03
CA ALA A 203 13.03 -13.03 13.67
C ALA A 203 11.72 -12.80 14.42
N ALA A 204 11.81 -12.34 15.67
CA ALA A 204 10.66 -12.03 16.53
C ALA A 204 9.92 -10.76 16.08
N CYS A 205 9.30 -10.83 14.90
CA CYS A 205 8.59 -9.72 14.27
C CYS A 205 7.25 -9.45 14.94
N ALA A 206 6.76 -8.22 14.81
CA ALA A 206 5.42 -7.87 15.28
C ALA A 206 4.35 -8.70 14.55
N PRO A 207 3.39 -9.32 15.26
CA PRO A 207 2.45 -10.29 14.69
C PRO A 207 1.53 -9.63 13.66
N GLY A 208 1.28 -10.31 12.54
CA GLY A 208 0.46 -9.82 11.44
C GLY A 208 1.05 -8.59 10.71
N LEU A 209 0.49 -8.31 9.54
CA LEU A 209 0.85 -7.17 8.70
C LEU A 209 0.07 -5.92 9.13
N PRO A 210 0.73 -4.76 9.34
CA PRO A 210 0.06 -3.58 9.87
C PRO A 210 -0.68 -2.81 8.76
N PHE A 211 -1.96 -2.55 8.96
CA PHE A 211 -2.76 -1.64 8.15
C PHE A 211 -3.53 -0.67 9.05
N LEU A 212 -3.56 0.62 8.68
CA LEU A 212 -4.40 1.62 9.34
C LEU A 212 -5.82 1.50 8.78
N GLU A 213 -6.77 1.13 9.63
CA GLU A 213 -8.20 1.26 9.36
C GLU A 213 -8.70 2.51 10.10
N ALA A 214 -8.94 3.59 9.37
CA ALA A 214 -9.46 4.83 9.93
C ALA A 214 -10.77 5.21 9.23
N ASP A 215 -11.88 5.06 9.95
CA ASP A 215 -13.18 5.54 9.53
C ASP A 215 -13.42 6.89 10.22
N ALA A 216 -13.11 7.98 9.52
CA ALA A 216 -13.30 9.33 10.05
C ALA A 216 -14.78 9.69 10.27
N ALA A 217 -15.73 9.02 9.58
CA ALA A 217 -17.16 9.31 9.66
C ALA A 217 -17.83 8.61 10.87
N ARG A 218 -17.46 7.36 11.16
CA ARG A 218 -17.74 6.74 12.47
C ARG A 218 -16.84 7.31 13.56
N GLY A 219 -15.71 7.87 13.18
CA GLY A 219 -14.66 8.40 14.04
C GLY A 219 -13.90 7.31 14.82
N ASP A 220 -13.63 6.19 14.17
CA ASP A 220 -12.77 5.13 14.72
C ASP A 220 -11.43 5.06 13.98
N ALA A 221 -10.38 4.67 14.70
CA ALA A 221 -9.03 4.49 14.18
C ALA A 221 -8.38 3.28 14.86
N ALA A 222 -8.16 2.23 14.08
CA ALA A 222 -7.55 0.99 14.51
C ALA A 222 -6.33 0.66 13.64
N LEU A 223 -5.30 0.08 14.26
CA LEU A 223 -4.16 -0.49 13.55
C LEU A 223 -4.37 -2.00 13.44
N LEU A 224 -4.97 -2.43 12.34
CA LEU A 224 -5.23 -3.85 12.07
C LEU A 224 -3.91 -4.61 11.89
N ALA A 225 -3.75 -5.69 12.65
CA ALA A 225 -2.75 -6.72 12.41
C ALA A 225 -3.38 -7.81 11.51
N MET A 226 -3.24 -7.67 10.19
CA MET A 226 -3.74 -8.64 9.22
C MET A 226 -2.89 -9.90 9.25
N ASP A 227 -3.46 -11.02 9.66
CA ASP A 227 -2.82 -12.34 9.57
C ASP A 227 -3.02 -12.94 8.17
N PRO A 228 -1.95 -13.14 7.36
CA PRO A 228 -2.06 -13.78 6.05
C PRO A 228 -2.71 -15.17 6.09
N ALA A 229 -2.50 -15.95 7.16
CA ALA A 229 -3.02 -17.30 7.27
C ALA A 229 -4.56 -17.35 7.39
N ARG A 230 -5.20 -16.23 7.73
CA ARG A 230 -6.67 -16.07 7.75
C ARG A 230 -7.26 -15.65 6.40
N VAL A 231 -6.45 -15.32 5.40
CA VAL A 231 -6.94 -14.93 4.07
C VAL A 231 -7.05 -16.18 3.21
N TYR A 232 -8.26 -16.72 3.09
CA TYR A 232 -8.52 -17.93 2.30
C TYR A 232 -8.25 -17.71 0.81
N GLU A 233 -8.67 -16.56 0.28
CA GLU A 233 -8.59 -16.24 -1.15
C GLU A 233 -8.45 -14.73 -1.39
N VAL A 234 -8.02 -14.36 -2.60
CA VAL A 234 -7.99 -12.98 -3.08
C VAL A 234 -8.75 -12.89 -4.40
N ASP A 235 -9.79 -12.07 -4.44
CA ASP A 235 -10.56 -11.83 -5.65
C ASP A 235 -10.11 -10.54 -6.32
N TYR A 236 -10.11 -10.51 -7.65
CA TYR A 236 -10.17 -9.28 -8.41
C TYR A 236 -11.58 -8.68 -8.30
N LEU A 237 -11.71 -7.59 -7.56
CA LEU A 237 -12.98 -6.91 -7.35
C LEU A 237 -13.12 -5.78 -8.37
N LEU A 238 -14.09 -5.91 -9.29
CA LEU A 238 -14.38 -4.98 -10.36
C LEU A 238 -15.73 -4.29 -10.11
N ALA A 239 -15.71 -2.97 -9.92
CA ALA A 239 -16.93 -2.17 -10.07
C ALA A 239 -17.20 -1.98 -11.57
N GLU A 240 -18.39 -2.36 -12.02
CA GLU A 240 -18.80 -2.35 -13.43
C GLU A 240 -18.81 -0.92 -14.02
N GLY A 241 -18.80 -0.78 -15.35
CA GLY A 241 -18.86 0.54 -15.99
C GLY A 241 -20.20 1.24 -15.75
N ASN A 242 -20.22 2.58 -15.67
CA ASN A 242 -21.46 3.37 -15.69
C ASN A 242 -21.51 4.33 -16.89
N THR A 243 -22.57 5.13 -17.01
CA THR A 243 -22.79 6.05 -18.14
C THR A 243 -21.85 7.27 -18.17
N GLN A 244 -21.18 7.61 -17.06
CA GLN A 244 -20.30 8.77 -16.97
C GLN A 244 -18.95 8.48 -17.61
N ALA A 245 -18.46 9.39 -18.47
CA ALA A 245 -17.32 9.18 -19.36
C ALA A 245 -16.07 8.53 -18.74
N MET A 246 -15.79 8.83 -17.46
CA MET A 246 -14.59 8.37 -16.75
C MET A 246 -14.81 7.07 -15.96
N SER A 247 -16.04 6.80 -15.53
CA SER A 247 -16.43 5.57 -14.81
C SER A 247 -16.91 4.46 -15.76
N ARG A 248 -17.04 4.73 -17.07
CA ARG A 248 -17.30 3.73 -18.14
C ARG A 248 -16.35 2.54 -18.15
N TRP A 249 -15.10 2.71 -17.70
CA TRP A 249 -14.06 1.67 -17.74
C TRP A 249 -14.04 0.75 -16.52
N GLY A 250 -14.93 0.98 -15.55
CA GLY A 250 -14.95 0.27 -14.27
C GLY A 250 -13.96 0.83 -13.24
N HIS A 251 -13.84 0.19 -12.08
CA HIS A 251 -12.78 0.43 -11.11
C HIS A 251 -12.25 -0.90 -10.56
N SER A 252 -10.94 -1.08 -10.53
CA SER A 252 -10.29 -2.32 -10.11
C SER A 252 -9.72 -2.25 -8.70
N MET A 253 -10.02 -3.28 -7.91
CA MET A 253 -9.57 -3.47 -6.53
C MET A 253 -9.22 -4.94 -6.31
N LEU A 254 -8.65 -5.28 -5.16
CA LEU A 254 -8.49 -6.67 -4.72
C LEU A 254 -9.28 -6.88 -3.42
N ARG A 255 -10.22 -7.83 -3.40
CA ARG A 255 -10.90 -8.24 -2.16
C ARG A 255 -10.10 -9.36 -1.50
N LEU A 256 -9.90 -9.24 -0.21
CA LEU A 256 -9.35 -10.26 0.67
C LEU A 256 -10.52 -11.03 1.29
N VAL A 257 -10.63 -12.33 0.99
CA VAL A 257 -11.61 -13.23 1.59
C VAL A 257 -11.04 -13.70 2.94
N VAL A 258 -11.24 -12.87 3.96
CA VAL A 258 -10.72 -13.10 5.32
C VAL A 258 -11.71 -13.92 6.14
N CYS A 259 -11.27 -15.05 6.67
CA CYS A 259 -12.05 -15.90 7.56
C CYS A 259 -12.31 -15.22 8.91
N ALA A 260 -13.48 -15.46 9.49
CA ALA A 260 -13.81 -15.05 10.85
C ALA A 260 -12.79 -15.60 11.88
N PRO A 261 -12.54 -14.90 13.00
CA PRO A 261 -11.68 -15.41 14.07
C PRO A 261 -12.13 -16.81 14.53
N GLY A 262 -11.19 -17.76 14.60
CA GLY A 262 -11.47 -19.15 14.95
C GLY A 262 -12.00 -20.03 13.81
N ARG A 263 -12.38 -19.48 12.65
CA ARG A 263 -12.74 -20.29 11.47
C ARG A 263 -11.48 -20.79 10.74
N PRO A 264 -11.33 -22.09 10.46
CA PRO A 264 -10.28 -22.60 9.58
C PRO A 264 -10.42 -22.07 8.14
N PRO A 265 -9.33 -21.77 7.42
CA PRO A 265 -9.40 -21.33 6.02
C PRO A 265 -10.09 -22.33 5.10
N GLY A 266 -11.13 -21.88 4.40
CA GLY A 266 -11.93 -22.69 3.49
C GLY A 266 -13.03 -21.89 2.77
N PRO A 267 -13.78 -22.52 1.85
CA PRO A 267 -14.82 -21.84 1.04
C PRO A 267 -15.85 -21.05 1.87
N ASP A 268 -16.23 -21.56 3.04
CA ASP A 268 -17.18 -20.93 3.96
C ASP A 268 -16.76 -19.51 4.40
N CYS A 269 -15.46 -19.20 4.35
CA CYS A 269 -14.97 -17.85 4.64
C CYS A 269 -15.58 -16.80 3.71
N ARG A 270 -16.11 -17.17 2.53
CA ARG A 270 -16.85 -16.25 1.64
C ARG A 270 -18.12 -15.67 2.27
N LEU A 271 -18.68 -16.32 3.29
CA LEU A 271 -19.85 -15.84 4.03
C LEU A 271 -19.49 -14.85 5.15
N ASP A 272 -18.23 -14.77 5.56
CA ASP A 272 -17.73 -13.91 6.64
C ASP A 272 -17.54 -12.44 6.21
N LEU A 273 -18.52 -11.87 5.48
CA LEU A 273 -18.41 -10.58 4.77
C LEU A 273 -17.90 -9.41 5.64
N ALA A 274 -18.24 -9.38 6.93
CA ALA A 274 -17.80 -8.33 7.87
C ALA A 274 -16.28 -8.34 8.16
N HIS A 275 -15.61 -9.48 7.96
CA HIS A 275 -14.17 -9.61 8.11
C HIS A 275 -13.40 -9.34 6.82
N HIS A 276 -14.08 -9.38 5.67
CA HIS A 276 -13.45 -9.12 4.38
C HIS A 276 -12.94 -7.69 4.28
N ARG A 277 -11.90 -7.52 3.49
CA ARG A 277 -11.25 -6.24 3.24
C ARG A 277 -11.00 -6.03 1.76
N VAL A 278 -10.86 -4.78 1.35
CA VAL A 278 -10.61 -4.40 -0.03
C VAL A 278 -9.35 -3.54 -0.09
N VAL A 279 -8.34 -4.05 -0.78
CA VAL A 279 -7.14 -3.31 -1.17
C VAL A 279 -7.48 -2.48 -2.40
N SER A 280 -7.43 -1.17 -2.27
CA SER A 280 -7.85 -0.22 -3.31
C SER A 280 -6.83 0.90 -3.51
N PHE A 281 -6.42 1.14 -4.75
CA PHE A 281 -5.70 2.35 -5.10
C PHE A 281 -6.70 3.45 -5.44
N ARG A 282 -6.77 4.49 -4.61
CA ARG A 282 -7.66 5.65 -4.81
C ARG A 282 -6.84 6.91 -5.05
N ALA A 283 -7.34 7.77 -5.94
CA ALA A 283 -6.88 9.16 -6.04
C ALA A 283 -7.48 9.93 -4.85
N PHE A 284 -6.69 10.19 -3.82
CA PHE A 284 -7.25 10.74 -2.58
C PHE A 284 -7.63 12.23 -2.72
N VAL A 285 -8.92 12.46 -2.91
CA VAL A 285 -9.69 13.49 -2.20
C VAL A 285 -11.04 12.83 -1.90
N GLY A 286 -11.32 12.53 -0.62
CA GLY A 286 -12.38 11.62 -0.18
C GLY A 286 -13.63 11.61 -1.08
N ASP A 287 -13.84 10.48 -1.75
CA ASP A 287 -14.83 10.01 -2.76
C ASP A 287 -15.56 11.03 -3.64
N VAL A 288 -15.96 10.59 -4.83
CA VAL A 288 -16.51 11.36 -5.97
C VAL A 288 -15.46 12.00 -6.87
N GLN A 289 -15.59 11.62 -8.15
CA GLN A 289 -15.06 12.18 -9.39
C GLN A 289 -13.70 12.90 -9.32
N ILE A 290 -12.70 12.18 -9.81
CA ILE A 290 -11.41 12.75 -10.20
C ILE A 290 -11.67 13.71 -11.38
N SER A 291 -11.22 14.96 -11.31
CA SER A 291 -11.37 15.88 -12.44
C SER A 291 -10.56 15.41 -13.65
N GLY A 292 -11.23 15.31 -14.81
CA GLY A 292 -10.65 14.83 -16.07
C GLY A 292 -9.36 15.54 -16.49
N TRP A 293 -9.23 16.85 -16.23
CA TRP A 293 -7.97 17.56 -16.46
C TRP A 293 -6.91 17.24 -15.38
N ARG A 294 -7.26 17.28 -14.09
CA ARG A 294 -6.28 17.11 -13.00
C ARG A 294 -5.65 15.71 -12.92
N GLY A 295 -6.36 14.67 -13.39
CA GLY A 295 -5.79 13.33 -13.54
C GLY A 295 -5.03 13.09 -14.87
N LEU A 296 -5.04 14.04 -15.81
CA LEU A 296 -4.08 14.07 -16.92
C LEU A 296 -2.75 14.71 -16.47
N THR A 297 -2.79 15.70 -15.57
CA THR A 297 -1.61 16.42 -15.07
C THR A 297 -0.89 15.77 -13.88
N GLY A 298 -1.47 14.74 -13.26
CA GLY A 298 -0.83 14.05 -12.13
C GLY A 298 -1.06 14.68 -10.77
N SER A 299 -2.12 15.49 -10.63
CA SER A 299 -2.33 16.40 -9.50
C SER A 299 -2.97 15.75 -8.27
N TYR A 300 -3.28 14.47 -8.32
CA TYR A 300 -3.81 13.70 -7.19
C TYR A 300 -2.77 12.67 -6.72
N PRO A 301 -2.66 12.38 -5.41
CA PRO A 301 -1.82 11.29 -4.94
C PRO A 301 -2.46 9.93 -5.25
N SER A 302 -1.64 8.95 -5.61
CA SER A 302 -2.03 7.54 -5.73
C SER A 302 -1.50 6.78 -4.52
N ARG A 303 -2.40 6.27 -3.67
CA ARG A 303 -2.07 5.59 -2.41
C ARG A 303 -2.91 4.34 -2.22
N LEU A 304 -2.39 3.37 -1.47
CA LEU A 304 -3.06 2.10 -1.19
C LEU A 304 -3.85 2.20 0.11
N PHE A 305 -5.15 1.94 0.01
CA PHE A 305 -6.08 1.86 1.13
C PHE A 305 -6.47 0.42 1.40
N LEU A 306 -6.70 0.10 2.68
CA LEU A 306 -7.43 -1.09 3.09
C LEU A 306 -8.80 -0.63 3.61
N LEU A 307 -9.88 -1.15 3.04
CA LEU A 307 -11.25 -0.74 3.36
C LEU A 307 -12.12 -1.95 3.76
N PRO A 308 -13.06 -1.80 4.70
CA PRO A 308 -14.12 -2.79 4.92
C PRO A 308 -14.92 -3.08 3.65
N LEU A 309 -15.27 -4.36 3.41
CA LEU A 309 -16.03 -4.75 2.22
C LEU A 309 -17.45 -4.16 2.20
N ASP A 310 -18.11 -4.03 3.35
CA ASP A 310 -19.45 -3.43 3.48
C ASP A 310 -19.47 -1.98 3.00
N GLN A 311 -18.43 -1.20 3.32
CA GLN A 311 -18.25 0.17 2.84
C GLN A 311 -18.15 0.21 1.31
N VAL A 312 -17.33 -0.67 0.71
CA VAL A 312 -17.15 -0.73 -0.75
C VAL A 312 -18.42 -1.19 -1.46
N ILE A 313 -19.18 -2.13 -0.88
CA ILE A 313 -20.49 -2.54 -1.39
C ILE A 313 -21.47 -1.35 -1.34
N GLU A 314 -21.60 -0.65 -0.21
CA GLU A 314 -22.51 0.50 -0.11
C GLU A 314 -22.16 1.61 -1.12
N GLU A 315 -20.88 1.95 -1.24
CA GLU A 315 -20.37 2.97 -2.17
C GLU A 315 -20.72 2.64 -3.64
N TYR A 316 -20.44 1.43 -4.11
CA TYR A 316 -20.71 1.10 -5.51
C TYR A 316 -22.16 0.71 -5.77
N THR A 317 -22.76 -0.17 -4.96
CA THR A 317 -24.09 -0.72 -5.30
C THR A 317 -25.24 0.20 -4.92
N LYS A 318 -25.17 0.92 -3.79
CA LYS A 318 -26.29 1.76 -3.30
C LYS A 318 -26.14 3.22 -3.70
N VAL A 319 -24.90 3.68 -3.88
CA VAL A 319 -24.56 5.10 -4.03
C VAL A 319 -24.18 5.44 -5.48
N GLU A 320 -23.24 4.72 -6.09
CA GLU A 320 -22.96 4.87 -7.54
C GLU A 320 -23.89 4.05 -8.46
N LEU A 321 -24.71 3.16 -7.90
CA LEU A 321 -25.64 2.25 -8.62
C LEU A 321 -24.95 1.36 -9.67
N ARG A 322 -23.80 0.79 -9.30
CA ARG A 322 -22.96 -0.09 -10.13
C ARG A 322 -22.87 -1.48 -9.49
N GLY A 323 -22.90 -2.54 -10.30
CA GLY A 323 -22.62 -3.88 -9.80
C GLY A 323 -21.14 -4.05 -9.45
N LEU A 324 -20.86 -4.97 -8.53
CA LEU A 324 -19.51 -5.41 -8.18
C LEU A 324 -19.36 -6.89 -8.51
N GLN A 325 -18.41 -7.19 -9.39
CA GLN A 325 -17.98 -8.56 -9.68
C GLN A 325 -16.75 -8.89 -8.84
N SER A 326 -16.77 -10.01 -8.12
CA SER A 326 -15.69 -10.50 -7.26
C SER A 326 -15.15 -11.78 -7.87
N ILE A 327 -14.09 -11.67 -8.66
CA ILE A 327 -13.56 -12.77 -9.48
C ILE A 327 -12.34 -13.43 -8.79
N PRO A 328 -12.41 -14.70 -8.35
CA PRO A 328 -11.27 -15.47 -7.84
C PRO A 328 -9.95 -15.28 -8.59
N LEU A 329 -8.85 -15.11 -7.86
CA LEU A 329 -7.50 -15.24 -8.39
C LEU A 329 -6.85 -16.54 -7.88
N ARG A 330 -6.38 -17.36 -8.82
CA ARG A 330 -5.65 -18.60 -8.58
C ARG A 330 -4.24 -18.31 -8.06
N LEU A 331 -4.18 -17.98 -6.77
CA LEU A 331 -2.98 -17.74 -5.97
C LEU A 331 -2.82 -18.85 -4.94
N ARG A 332 -1.56 -19.23 -4.67
CA ARG A 332 -1.22 -20.12 -3.54
C ARG A 332 -1.16 -19.32 -2.23
N GLN A 333 -1.23 -19.99 -1.08
CA GLN A 333 -1.11 -19.32 0.23
C GLN A 333 0.19 -18.53 0.42
N ASP A 334 1.32 -19.03 -0.05
CA ASP A 334 2.61 -18.30 -0.03
C ASP A 334 2.58 -17.04 -0.93
N GLU A 335 1.84 -17.10 -2.04
CA GLU A 335 1.63 -15.97 -2.95
C GLU A 335 0.68 -14.94 -2.36
N ILE A 336 -0.39 -15.36 -1.66
CA ILE A 336 -1.28 -14.47 -0.89
C ILE A 336 -0.49 -13.74 0.20
N ALA A 337 0.32 -14.46 0.99
CA ALA A 337 1.15 -13.85 2.02
C ALA A 337 2.16 -12.82 1.45
N SER A 338 2.84 -13.17 0.36
CA SER A 338 3.77 -12.25 -0.34
C SER A 338 3.05 -11.02 -0.94
N LEU A 339 1.84 -11.20 -1.46
CA LEU A 339 0.99 -10.12 -1.99
C LEU A 339 0.54 -9.16 -0.87
N LEU A 340 0.10 -9.70 0.26
CA LEU A 340 -0.31 -8.91 1.42
C LEU A 340 0.86 -8.15 2.04
N GLU A 341 2.04 -8.77 2.13
CA GLU A 341 3.26 -8.12 2.62
C GLU A 341 3.65 -6.93 1.73
N ARG A 342 3.55 -7.10 0.40
CA ARG A 342 3.77 -6.00 -0.55
C ARG A 342 2.69 -4.91 -0.45
N ALA A 343 1.43 -5.28 -0.23
CA ALA A 343 0.35 -4.31 0.00
C ALA A 343 0.59 -3.50 1.29
N ALA A 344 1.02 -4.14 2.38
CA ALA A 344 1.39 -3.46 3.61
C ALA A 344 2.60 -2.54 3.40
N GLN A 345 3.64 -2.99 2.68
CA GLN A 345 4.78 -2.12 2.34
C GLN A 345 4.32 -0.86 1.60
N LEU A 346 3.47 -1.01 0.57
CA LEU A 346 2.92 0.13 -0.17
C LEU A 346 2.11 1.07 0.72
N HIS A 347 1.23 0.54 1.58
CA HIS A 347 0.43 1.34 2.52
C HIS A 347 1.29 2.26 3.40
N TRP A 348 2.46 1.78 3.86
CA TRP A 348 3.37 2.54 4.73
C TRP A 348 4.42 3.41 4.02
N SER A 349 4.73 3.17 2.74
CA SER A 349 5.87 3.83 2.06
C SER A 349 5.55 4.54 0.74
N TYR A 350 4.44 4.22 0.08
CA TYR A 350 4.13 4.71 -1.26
C TYR A 350 3.35 6.02 -1.26
N ASP A 351 3.89 7.03 -1.93
CA ASP A 351 3.25 8.33 -2.19
C ASP A 351 3.35 8.68 -3.68
N GLY A 352 2.68 7.85 -4.49
CA GLY A 352 2.63 8.00 -5.94
C GLY A 352 1.85 9.23 -6.39
N ARG A 353 2.03 9.63 -7.65
CA ARG A 353 1.13 10.56 -8.35
C ARG A 353 0.18 9.77 -9.25
N TYR A 354 -1.13 10.03 -9.17
CA TYR A 354 -2.17 9.37 -9.95
C TYR A 354 -2.31 9.98 -11.34
N TYR A 355 -2.40 9.15 -12.38
CA TYR A 355 -2.60 9.57 -13.76
C TYR A 355 -3.55 8.63 -14.50
N PHE A 356 -4.53 9.15 -15.26
CA PHE A 356 -5.52 8.31 -15.95
C PHE A 356 -4.95 7.29 -16.93
N ILE A 357 -3.83 7.61 -17.59
CA ILE A 357 -3.21 6.76 -18.62
C ILE A 357 -1.95 6.04 -18.13
N SER A 358 -1.53 6.25 -16.88
CA SER A 358 -0.42 5.51 -16.27
C SER A 358 -0.79 5.08 -14.88
N ASN A 359 -0.45 5.82 -13.82
CA ASN A 359 -0.68 5.41 -12.44
C ASN A 359 -2.17 5.50 -12.01
N ASN A 360 -3.04 4.70 -12.62
CA ASN A 360 -4.45 4.54 -12.26
C ASN A 360 -4.69 3.23 -11.49
N CYS A 361 -5.92 2.99 -11.06
CA CYS A 361 -6.27 1.79 -10.28
C CYS A 361 -5.88 0.47 -10.96
N ALA A 362 -6.03 0.34 -12.28
CA ALA A 362 -5.66 -0.88 -13.01
C ALA A 362 -4.15 -1.08 -13.06
N VAL A 363 -3.39 -0.01 -13.35
CA VAL A 363 -1.92 -0.08 -13.40
C VAL A 363 -1.30 -0.30 -12.03
N GLU A 364 -1.80 0.35 -10.98
CA GLU A 364 -1.32 0.12 -9.62
C GLU A 364 -1.68 -1.29 -9.12
N THR A 365 -2.89 -1.80 -9.41
CA THR A 365 -3.26 -3.20 -9.11
C THR A 365 -2.38 -4.18 -9.90
N TRP A 366 -2.08 -3.91 -11.18
CA TRP A 366 -1.12 -4.71 -11.96
C TRP A 366 0.28 -4.70 -11.32
N LYS A 367 0.82 -3.54 -10.96
CA LYS A 367 2.12 -3.42 -10.28
C LYS A 367 2.12 -4.19 -8.95
N LEU A 368 1.05 -4.11 -8.16
CA LEU A 368 0.92 -4.85 -6.91
C LEU A 368 0.91 -6.37 -7.15
N LEU A 369 0.19 -6.87 -8.17
CA LEU A 369 0.22 -8.30 -8.52
C LEU A 369 1.60 -8.73 -9.06
N HIS A 370 2.22 -7.93 -9.92
CA HIS A 370 3.57 -8.15 -10.48
C HIS A 370 4.65 -8.19 -9.38
N ASP A 371 4.60 -7.25 -8.43
CA ASP A 371 5.60 -7.12 -7.38
C ASP A 371 5.29 -7.97 -6.14
N GLY A 372 4.02 -8.28 -5.89
CA GLY A 372 3.56 -9.09 -4.77
C GLY A 372 3.68 -10.58 -5.03
N VAL A 373 3.45 -11.03 -6.27
CA VAL A 373 3.48 -12.44 -6.66
C VAL A 373 4.55 -12.69 -7.73
N PRO A 374 5.76 -13.17 -7.38
CA PRO A 374 6.88 -13.30 -8.32
C PRO A 374 6.60 -14.15 -9.57
N ARG A 375 5.68 -15.12 -9.49
CA ARG A 375 5.20 -15.89 -10.66
C ARG A 375 4.55 -14.99 -11.72
N LEU A 376 3.77 -14.00 -11.29
CA LEU A 376 3.01 -13.10 -12.17
C LEU A 376 3.88 -12.02 -12.82
N ALA A 377 5.08 -11.76 -12.31
CA ALA A 377 6.03 -10.81 -12.91
C ALA A 377 6.42 -11.16 -14.36
N LYS A 378 6.30 -12.44 -14.74
CA LYS A 378 6.58 -12.94 -16.10
C LYS A 378 5.38 -12.83 -17.06
N ALA A 379 4.16 -12.64 -16.54
CA ALA A 379 2.94 -12.62 -17.33
C ALA A 379 2.67 -11.22 -17.97
N PRO A 380 2.09 -11.14 -19.18
CA PRO A 380 1.89 -9.90 -19.96
C PRO A 380 0.71 -9.02 -19.47
N LEU A 381 0.56 -8.89 -18.15
CA LEU A 381 -0.63 -8.35 -17.47
C LEU A 381 -0.81 -6.82 -17.55
N ALA A 382 0.21 -6.06 -17.97
CA ALA A 382 0.18 -4.60 -17.99
C ALA A 382 -1.03 -4.03 -18.77
N SER A 383 -1.92 -3.30 -18.09
CA SER A 383 -3.14 -2.72 -18.67
C SER A 383 -3.46 -1.37 -18.03
N ILE A 384 -3.97 -0.43 -18.84
CA ILE A 384 -4.47 0.87 -18.37
C ILE A 384 -5.97 0.86 -18.03
N THR A 385 -6.72 -0.21 -18.34
CA THR A 385 -8.15 -0.32 -17.98
C THR A 385 -8.39 -1.51 -17.02
N PRO A 386 -9.32 -1.37 -16.05
CA PRO A 386 -9.77 -2.45 -15.18
C PRO A 386 -10.22 -3.70 -15.96
N THR A 387 -11.11 -3.52 -16.95
CA THR A 387 -11.58 -4.62 -17.80
C THR A 387 -10.45 -5.30 -18.57
N GLY A 388 -9.54 -4.52 -19.17
CA GLY A 388 -8.40 -5.05 -19.91
C GLY A 388 -7.36 -5.78 -19.02
N LEU A 389 -7.26 -5.42 -17.73
CA LEU A 389 -6.47 -6.19 -16.76
C LEU A 389 -7.16 -7.53 -16.45
N LEU A 390 -8.46 -7.53 -16.18
CA LEU A 390 -9.25 -8.74 -15.92
C LEU A 390 -9.29 -9.71 -17.12
N GLU A 391 -9.31 -9.20 -18.36
CA GLU A 391 -9.17 -10.01 -19.58
C GLU A 391 -7.80 -10.69 -19.67
N LYS A 392 -6.73 -9.98 -19.31
CA LYS A 392 -5.38 -10.53 -19.28
C LYS A 392 -5.22 -11.58 -18.18
N LEU A 393 -5.71 -11.30 -16.97
CA LEU A 393 -5.70 -12.27 -15.87
C LEU A 393 -6.48 -13.54 -16.22
N ALA A 394 -7.64 -13.43 -16.89
CA ALA A 394 -8.41 -14.58 -17.35
C ALA A 394 -7.69 -15.36 -18.47
N ARG A 395 -7.11 -14.66 -19.46
CA ARG A 395 -6.37 -15.28 -20.58
C ARG A 395 -5.14 -16.07 -20.11
N GLU A 396 -4.45 -15.59 -19.09
CA GLU A 396 -3.31 -16.27 -18.46
C GLU A 396 -3.76 -17.37 -17.45
N GLY A 397 -5.06 -17.65 -17.34
CA GLY A 397 -5.63 -18.67 -16.44
C GLY A 397 -5.53 -18.32 -14.94
N ILE A 398 -5.27 -17.05 -14.60
CA ILE A 398 -5.10 -16.56 -13.23
C ILE A 398 -6.44 -16.18 -12.61
N ALA A 399 -7.32 -15.48 -13.35
CA ALA A 399 -8.65 -15.11 -12.87
C ALA A 399 -9.68 -16.16 -13.31
N ASP A 400 -10.48 -16.67 -12.37
CA ASP A 400 -11.53 -17.66 -12.65
C ASP A 400 -12.90 -16.99 -12.68
N ARG A 401 -13.49 -16.87 -13.87
CA ARG A 401 -14.80 -16.22 -14.06
C ARG A 401 -15.99 -17.17 -13.91
N SER A 402 -15.77 -18.48 -13.85
CA SER A 402 -16.87 -19.47 -13.83
C SER A 402 -17.88 -19.29 -12.68
N PRO A 403 -17.55 -18.74 -11.49
CA PRO A 403 -18.56 -18.47 -10.46
C PRO A 403 -19.57 -17.37 -10.81
N LEU A 404 -19.39 -16.66 -11.94
CA LEU A 404 -20.35 -15.67 -12.46
C LEU A 404 -21.30 -16.24 -13.53
N ASP A 405 -21.08 -17.48 -13.98
CA ASP A 405 -21.90 -18.10 -15.04
C ASP A 405 -23.34 -18.41 -14.57
N ASP A 406 -23.53 -18.64 -13.27
CA ASP A 406 -24.84 -18.70 -12.60
C ASP A 406 -25.04 -17.44 -11.75
N ALA A 407 -25.90 -16.54 -12.20
CA ALA A 407 -26.18 -15.27 -11.53
C ALA A 407 -26.83 -15.42 -10.15
N GLU A 408 -27.66 -16.44 -9.92
CA GLU A 408 -28.27 -16.68 -8.61
C GLU A 408 -27.23 -17.21 -7.63
N GLN A 409 -26.41 -18.17 -8.07
CA GLN A 409 -25.35 -18.73 -7.25
C GLN A 409 -24.27 -17.69 -6.93
N ALA A 410 -23.93 -16.83 -7.90
CA ALA A 410 -23.00 -15.71 -7.77
C ALA A 410 -23.47 -14.70 -6.70
N ARG A 411 -24.75 -14.32 -6.72
CA ARG A 411 -25.35 -13.43 -5.70
C ARG A 411 -25.29 -14.07 -4.31
N ARG A 412 -25.70 -15.34 -4.19
CA ARG A 412 -25.76 -16.07 -2.90
C ARG A 412 -24.39 -16.29 -2.24
N GLN A 413 -23.35 -16.57 -3.03
CA GLN A 413 -21.99 -16.82 -2.53
C GLN A 413 -21.11 -15.54 -2.52
N GLY A 414 -21.68 -14.39 -2.86
CA GLY A 414 -20.98 -13.10 -2.84
C GLY A 414 -19.92 -12.96 -3.94
N TYR A 415 -20.05 -13.65 -5.07
CA TYR A 415 -19.27 -13.38 -6.29
C TYR A 415 -19.83 -12.19 -7.07
N TYR A 416 -21.12 -11.88 -6.92
CA TYR A 416 -21.73 -10.68 -7.48
C TYR A 416 -22.53 -9.91 -6.43
N PHE A 417 -22.33 -8.60 -6.37
CA PHE A 417 -23.17 -7.67 -5.60
C PHE A 417 -23.92 -6.77 -6.57
N GLU A 418 -25.23 -6.96 -6.63
CA GLU A 418 -26.14 -6.30 -7.56
C GLU A 418 -26.32 -4.81 -7.21
N PRO A 419 -26.41 -3.89 -8.21
CA PRO A 419 -26.74 -2.50 -7.96
C PRO A 419 -28.14 -2.36 -7.36
N ALA A 420 -28.33 -1.39 -6.46
CA ALA A 420 -29.60 -1.14 -5.79
C ALA A 420 -30.68 -0.58 -6.73
N SER A 421 -30.35 -0.24 -7.99
CA SER A 421 -31.27 0.28 -9.00
C SER A 421 -32.50 -0.59 -9.18
N ALA A 422 -32.35 -1.90 -9.42
CA ALA A 422 -33.47 -2.82 -9.60
C ALA A 422 -34.41 -2.86 -8.37
N ARG A 423 -33.83 -2.79 -7.16
CA ARG A 423 -34.59 -2.68 -5.91
C ARG A 423 -35.30 -1.32 -5.78
N TYR A 424 -34.67 -0.24 -6.21
CA TYR A 424 -35.26 1.10 -6.20
C TYR A 424 -36.40 1.21 -7.21
N ASP A 425 -36.28 0.62 -8.41
CA ASP A 425 -37.36 0.52 -9.38
C ASP A 425 -38.54 -0.31 -8.85
N ALA A 426 -38.28 -1.44 -8.18
CA ALA A 426 -39.33 -2.24 -7.55
C ALA A 426 -40.07 -1.49 -6.41
N LEU A 427 -39.34 -0.77 -5.55
CA LEU A 427 -39.93 0.07 -4.50
C LEU A 427 -40.69 1.26 -5.10
N PHE A 428 -40.17 1.86 -6.16
CA PHE A 428 -40.85 2.93 -6.88
C PHE A 428 -42.13 2.43 -7.56
N ALA A 429 -42.15 1.22 -8.11
CA ALA A 429 -43.37 0.62 -8.67
C ALA A 429 -44.49 0.51 -7.62
N VAL A 430 -44.16 0.07 -6.39
CA VAL A 430 -45.12 0.02 -5.26
C VAL A 430 -45.65 1.42 -4.91
N ALA A 431 -44.76 2.41 -4.78
CA ALA A 431 -45.18 3.79 -4.50
C ALA A 431 -46.01 4.38 -5.66
N ARG A 432 -45.64 4.12 -6.91
CA ARG A 432 -46.33 4.58 -8.12
C ARG A 432 -47.74 4.01 -8.24
N GLU A 433 -47.93 2.74 -7.92
CA GLU A 433 -49.25 2.10 -7.91
C GLU A 433 -50.13 2.66 -6.79
N ALA A 434 -49.62 2.73 -5.55
CA ALA A 434 -50.39 3.18 -4.40
C ALA A 434 -50.76 4.67 -4.43
N LEU A 435 -49.94 5.53 -5.04
CA LEU A 435 -50.12 6.98 -5.09
C LEU A 435 -50.47 7.53 -6.48
N ALA A 436 -50.65 6.65 -7.48
CA ALA A 436 -50.84 7.02 -8.89
C ALA A 436 -49.78 8.02 -9.42
N LEU A 437 -48.50 7.83 -9.05
CA LEU A 437 -47.43 8.78 -9.36
C LEU A 437 -47.24 8.90 -10.90
N PRO A 438 -47.13 10.12 -11.47
CA PRO A 438 -47.02 10.31 -12.91
C PRO A 438 -45.62 10.00 -13.48
N GLN A 439 -44.60 9.82 -12.64
CA GLN A 439 -43.23 9.51 -13.07
C GLN A 439 -43.13 8.05 -13.56
N ARG A 440 -42.42 7.85 -14.68
CA ARG A 440 -42.30 6.53 -15.33
C ARG A 440 -41.44 5.55 -14.54
N ASP A 441 -40.33 6.03 -13.99
CA ASP A 441 -39.29 5.23 -13.35
C ASP A 441 -38.67 5.96 -12.14
N VAL A 442 -37.82 5.26 -11.39
CA VAL A 442 -37.22 5.83 -10.18
C VAL A 442 -36.21 6.94 -10.47
N GLN A 443 -35.63 7.01 -11.66
CA GLN A 443 -34.69 8.08 -12.01
C GLN A 443 -35.43 9.39 -12.27
N ALA A 444 -36.58 9.33 -12.93
CA ALA A 444 -37.50 10.46 -13.07
C ALA A 444 -37.98 10.95 -11.69
N TRP A 445 -38.35 10.04 -10.78
CA TRP A 445 -38.73 10.38 -9.40
C TRP A 445 -37.58 11.06 -8.64
N LEU A 446 -36.40 10.43 -8.58
CA LEU A 446 -35.23 10.94 -7.86
C LEU A 446 -34.64 12.25 -8.44
N SER A 447 -35.08 12.67 -9.63
CA SER A 447 -34.64 13.92 -10.27
C SER A 447 -35.61 15.09 -10.06
N LEU A 448 -36.77 14.88 -9.42
CA LEU A 448 -37.68 15.95 -9.00
C LEU A 448 -37.07 16.81 -7.89
N ALA A 449 -37.56 18.04 -7.72
CA ALA A 449 -37.24 18.82 -6.53
C ALA A 449 -37.85 18.16 -5.27
N PRO A 450 -37.23 18.27 -4.08
CA PRO A 450 -37.72 17.59 -2.88
C PRO A 450 -39.14 18.01 -2.51
N GLY A 451 -39.48 19.30 -2.68
CA GLY A 451 -40.82 19.84 -2.45
C GLY A 451 -41.89 19.39 -3.45
N GLU A 452 -41.52 18.81 -4.60
CA GLU A 452 -42.47 18.14 -5.49
C GLU A 452 -42.79 16.73 -5.01
N ARG A 453 -41.77 16.01 -4.51
CA ARG A 453 -41.92 14.67 -3.92
C ARG A 453 -42.70 14.70 -2.61
N ALA A 454 -42.47 15.73 -1.79
CA ALA A 454 -43.15 15.97 -0.52
C ALA A 454 -44.68 15.92 -0.62
N ARG A 455 -45.25 16.40 -1.75
CA ARG A 455 -46.69 16.52 -1.98
C ARG A 455 -47.44 15.18 -1.92
N TRP A 456 -46.75 14.07 -2.19
CA TRP A 456 -47.34 12.73 -2.22
C TRP A 456 -47.22 11.97 -0.89
N MET A 457 -46.45 12.50 0.07
CA MET A 457 -46.18 11.86 1.35
C MET A 457 -47.40 11.81 2.29
N PRO A 458 -48.30 12.83 2.35
CA PRO A 458 -49.49 12.79 3.20
C PRO A 458 -50.52 11.71 2.84
N ASP A 459 -50.47 11.14 1.63
CA ASP A 459 -51.43 10.15 1.15
C ASP A 459 -50.86 8.72 1.13
N ALA A 460 -49.55 8.55 1.33
CA ALA A 460 -48.87 7.26 1.22
C ALA A 460 -49.39 6.23 2.23
N ASP A 461 -49.81 5.05 1.80
CA ASP A 461 -50.15 3.96 2.73
C ASP A 461 -48.91 3.41 3.46
N LEU A 462 -49.06 2.35 4.26
CA LEU A 462 -47.93 1.76 5.00
C LEU A 462 -46.80 1.26 4.08
N LYS A 463 -47.15 0.65 2.93
CA LYS A 463 -46.20 0.08 1.97
C LYS A 463 -45.52 1.18 1.15
N ALA A 464 -46.30 2.15 0.67
CA ALA A 464 -45.82 3.32 -0.04
C ALA A 464 -44.92 4.18 0.86
N SER A 465 -45.27 4.34 2.14
CA SER A 465 -44.42 5.07 3.11
C SER A 465 -43.08 4.38 3.33
N ALA A 466 -43.07 3.04 3.46
CA ALA A 466 -41.83 2.27 3.58
C ALA A 466 -40.97 2.34 2.29
N ALA A 467 -41.60 2.30 1.11
CA ALA A 467 -40.93 2.46 -0.16
C ALA A 467 -40.33 3.86 -0.34
N LEU A 468 -41.13 4.91 -0.15
CA LEU A 468 -40.71 6.31 -0.24
C LEU A 468 -39.60 6.64 0.76
N LEU A 469 -39.62 6.11 1.98
CA LEU A 469 -38.52 6.31 2.95
C LEU A 469 -37.17 5.82 2.40
N VAL A 470 -37.14 4.66 1.75
CA VAL A 470 -35.90 4.14 1.12
C VAL A 470 -35.48 5.01 -0.07
N LEU A 471 -36.44 5.49 -0.87
CA LEU A 471 -36.16 6.34 -2.03
C LEU A 471 -35.67 7.74 -1.64
N GLU A 472 -36.26 8.39 -0.63
CA GLU A 472 -35.76 9.67 -0.11
C GLU A 472 -34.39 9.51 0.55
N THR A 473 -34.12 8.39 1.23
CA THR A 473 -32.77 8.08 1.75
C THR A 473 -31.77 7.89 0.61
N ALA A 474 -32.17 7.33 -0.54
CA ALA A 474 -31.34 7.24 -1.74
C ALA A 474 -31.13 8.62 -2.39
N ALA A 475 -32.16 9.47 -2.43
CA ALA A 475 -32.05 10.86 -2.86
C ALA A 475 -31.07 11.65 -1.98
N LEU A 476 -31.09 11.46 -0.66
CA LEU A 476 -30.20 12.12 0.30
C LEU A 476 -28.74 11.75 0.04
N ARG A 477 -28.45 10.44 -0.09
CA ARG A 477 -27.11 9.93 -0.45
C ARG A 477 -26.63 10.53 -1.77
N ARG A 478 -27.48 10.54 -2.81
CA ARG A 478 -27.16 11.13 -4.12
C ARG A 478 -26.90 12.63 -4.03
N GLN A 479 -27.69 13.38 -3.26
CA GLN A 479 -27.50 14.81 -3.06
C GLN A 479 -26.17 15.09 -2.35
N GLN A 480 -25.91 14.44 -1.22
CA GLN A 480 -24.63 14.55 -0.49
C GLN A 480 -23.40 14.27 -1.39
N LEU A 481 -23.55 13.37 -2.37
CA LEU A 481 -22.53 13.04 -3.36
C LEU A 481 -22.27 14.20 -4.34
N LEU A 482 -23.33 14.86 -4.83
CA LEU A 482 -23.24 16.05 -5.68
C LEU A 482 -22.65 17.25 -4.92
N LEU A 483 -23.05 17.46 -3.67
CA LEU A 483 -22.52 18.52 -2.80
C LEU A 483 -21.00 18.41 -2.62
N ARG A 484 -20.48 17.18 -2.46
CA ARG A 484 -19.04 16.91 -2.33
C ARG A 484 -18.27 17.28 -3.61
N ASP A 485 -18.83 17.05 -4.79
CA ASP A 485 -18.21 17.47 -6.05
C ASP A 485 -18.21 19.00 -6.21
N GLU A 486 -19.34 19.66 -5.93
CA GLU A 486 -19.46 21.12 -6.00
C GLU A 486 -18.46 21.82 -5.07
N LEU A 487 -18.37 21.39 -3.81
CA LEU A 487 -17.38 21.89 -2.84
C LEU A 487 -15.93 21.69 -3.34
N LYS A 488 -15.61 20.53 -3.93
CA LYS A 488 -14.28 20.26 -4.52
C LYS A 488 -13.98 21.15 -5.73
N ARG A 489 -14.97 21.46 -6.58
CA ARG A 489 -14.79 22.36 -7.73
C ARG A 489 -14.59 23.81 -7.27
N ARG A 490 -15.41 24.28 -6.33
CA ARG A 490 -15.43 25.66 -5.83
C ARG A 490 -14.23 26.03 -4.94
N TYR A 491 -13.85 25.15 -4.00
CA TYR A 491 -12.84 25.46 -2.97
C TYR A 491 -11.46 24.81 -3.23
N LEU A 492 -11.37 23.84 -4.14
CA LEU A 492 -10.12 23.16 -4.53
C LEU A 492 -9.88 23.21 -6.05
N GLY A 493 -10.53 24.14 -6.74
CA GLY A 493 -10.34 24.44 -8.17
C GLY A 493 -9.17 25.40 -8.43
N ARG A 494 -9.09 25.93 -9.67
CA ARG A 494 -8.21 27.07 -9.99
C ARG A 494 -8.90 28.40 -9.73
N ASP A 495 -10.17 28.48 -10.05
CA ASP A 495 -11.00 29.68 -10.00
C ASP A 495 -11.73 29.74 -8.64
N VAL A 496 -10.93 29.90 -7.58
CA VAL A 496 -11.43 30.06 -6.20
C VAL A 496 -11.97 31.48 -6.04
N PRO A 497 -13.21 31.68 -5.55
CA PRO A 497 -13.76 33.01 -5.26
C PRO A 497 -12.92 33.79 -4.24
N GLU A 498 -12.78 35.11 -4.39
CA GLU A 498 -11.96 35.91 -3.46
C GLU A 498 -12.55 35.95 -2.04
N ASP A 499 -13.89 35.91 -1.91
CA ASP A 499 -14.61 35.79 -0.63
C ASP A 499 -14.46 34.40 0.04
N ALA A 500 -13.99 33.40 -0.70
CA ALA A 500 -13.80 32.03 -0.20
C ALA A 500 -12.49 31.83 0.58
N ALA A 501 -11.62 32.83 0.74
CA ALA A 501 -10.28 32.66 1.31
C ALA A 501 -10.26 31.97 2.69
N LEU A 502 -11.12 32.41 3.62
CA LEU A 502 -11.26 31.81 4.97
C LEU A 502 -11.81 30.37 4.90
N ALA A 503 -12.78 30.12 4.01
CA ALA A 503 -13.36 28.80 3.79
C ALA A 503 -12.31 27.81 3.25
N VAL A 504 -11.50 28.24 2.28
CA VAL A 504 -10.37 27.48 1.74
C VAL A 504 -9.31 27.21 2.82
N GLN A 505 -9.03 28.17 3.70
CA GLN A 505 -8.06 27.97 4.78
C GLN A 505 -8.55 26.91 5.79
N ALA A 506 -9.81 27.01 6.24
CA ALA A 506 -10.43 26.03 7.14
C ALA A 506 -10.52 24.63 6.49
N LEU A 507 -10.95 24.55 5.22
CA LEU A 507 -10.99 23.29 4.47
C LEU A 507 -9.59 22.68 4.29
N LYS A 508 -8.56 23.49 4.02
CA LYS A 508 -7.17 23.01 3.93
C LYS A 508 -6.64 22.51 5.28
N ALA A 509 -6.97 23.17 6.38
CA ALA A 509 -6.61 22.70 7.72
C ALA A 509 -7.24 21.33 8.00
N TRP A 510 -8.54 21.16 7.74
CA TRP A 510 -9.23 19.86 7.91
C TRP A 510 -8.73 18.76 6.96
N LEU A 511 -8.40 19.10 5.71
CA LEU A 511 -7.77 18.17 4.76
C LEU A 511 -6.34 17.79 5.18
N GLY A 512 -5.63 18.65 5.91
CA GLY A 512 -4.37 18.35 6.58
C GLY A 512 -4.58 17.43 7.79
N ASP A 513 -5.53 17.74 8.66
CA ASP A 513 -5.82 16.91 9.85
C ASP A 513 -6.37 15.51 9.48
N THR A 514 -6.87 15.31 8.26
CA THR A 514 -7.31 14.00 7.71
C THR A 514 -6.26 13.31 6.80
N SER A 515 -5.11 13.92 6.50
CA SER A 515 -4.15 13.37 5.52
C SER A 515 -3.60 12.00 5.92
N PHE A 516 -3.44 11.77 7.23
CA PHE A 516 -2.89 10.54 7.80
C PHE A 516 -3.70 9.27 7.43
N VAL A 517 -5.01 9.41 7.20
CA VAL A 517 -5.89 8.30 6.73
C VAL A 517 -5.41 7.75 5.39
N SER A 518 -4.82 8.63 4.57
CA SER A 518 -4.22 8.26 3.28
C SER A 518 -2.70 8.05 3.34
N ARG A 519 -2.03 8.59 4.36
CA ARG A 519 -0.58 8.55 4.57
C ARG A 519 -0.28 8.10 6.01
N PRO A 520 -0.45 6.82 6.35
CA PRO A 520 -0.33 6.34 7.72
C PRO A 520 1.08 6.56 8.31
N ALA A 521 2.11 6.71 7.46
CA ALA A 521 3.45 7.13 7.87
C ALA A 521 3.51 8.45 8.64
N GLU A 522 2.52 9.35 8.49
CA GLU A 522 2.44 10.62 9.24
C GLU A 522 2.11 10.42 10.74
N LEU A 523 1.73 9.20 11.13
CA LEU A 523 1.56 8.76 12.53
C LEU A 523 2.85 8.18 13.12
N ALA A 524 3.87 7.93 12.28
CA ALA A 524 5.08 7.20 12.63
C ALA A 524 6.31 8.12 12.49
N GLN A 525 6.53 8.96 13.50
CA GLN A 525 7.60 9.99 13.51
C GLN A 525 9.02 9.39 13.43
N GLU A 526 9.22 8.17 13.94
CA GLU A 526 10.50 7.48 14.02
C GLU A 526 10.44 6.12 13.31
N GLY A 527 11.62 5.60 12.93
CA GLY A 527 11.77 4.26 12.36
C GLY A 527 11.44 4.16 10.87
N TYR A 528 11.66 2.98 10.31
CA TYR A 528 11.55 2.73 8.87
C TYR A 528 10.93 1.36 8.55
N GLY A 529 10.56 1.18 7.28
CA GLY A 529 9.88 -0.03 6.80
C GLY A 529 8.52 -0.24 7.49
N LEU A 530 8.10 -1.50 7.60
CA LEU A 530 6.90 -1.87 8.35
C LEU A 530 7.08 -1.55 9.86
N PRO A 531 6.10 -0.91 10.52
CA PRO A 531 6.20 -0.61 11.95
C PRO A 531 6.20 -1.88 12.81
N GLN A 532 7.09 -1.94 13.79
CA GLN A 532 7.22 -3.03 14.77
C GLN A 532 6.44 -2.73 16.05
N SER A 533 6.33 -3.69 16.98
CA SER A 533 5.35 -3.67 18.08
C SER A 533 5.32 -2.37 18.89
N VAL A 534 6.49 -1.82 19.23
CA VAL A 534 6.59 -0.54 19.97
C VAL A 534 6.11 0.65 19.14
N GLU A 535 6.44 0.69 17.85
CA GLU A 535 5.95 1.73 16.92
C GLU A 535 4.43 1.61 16.74
N ARG A 536 3.92 0.39 16.58
CA ARG A 536 2.49 0.09 16.39
C ARG A 536 1.62 0.63 17.52
N THR A 537 2.05 0.47 18.79
CA THR A 537 1.32 1.01 19.95
C THR A 537 1.24 2.54 19.92
N ARG A 538 2.35 3.23 19.60
CA ARG A 538 2.36 4.70 19.49
C ARG A 538 1.47 5.20 18.33
N ILE A 539 1.57 4.54 17.17
CA ILE A 539 0.79 4.82 15.97
C ILE A 539 -0.71 4.70 16.24
N ALA A 540 -1.14 3.64 16.95
CA ALA A 540 -2.54 3.44 17.30
C ALA A 540 -3.08 4.56 18.22
N ALA A 541 -2.31 4.95 19.24
CA ALA A 541 -2.70 6.04 20.14
C ALA A 541 -2.77 7.40 19.42
N GLU A 542 -1.80 7.72 18.55
CA GLU A 542 -1.81 8.94 17.75
C GLU A 542 -2.98 8.97 16.75
N ALA A 543 -3.29 7.83 16.10
CA ALA A 543 -4.44 7.73 15.20
C ALA A 543 -5.76 8.02 15.93
N GLN A 544 -5.95 7.42 17.11
CA GLN A 544 -7.13 7.66 17.96
C GLN A 544 -7.21 9.13 18.41
N ALA A 545 -6.09 9.74 18.80
CA ALA A 545 -6.03 11.15 19.19
C ALA A 545 -6.38 12.11 18.04
N ARG A 546 -5.92 11.84 16.81
CA ARG A 546 -6.30 12.64 15.63
C ARG A 546 -7.77 12.47 15.27
N VAL A 547 -8.30 11.25 15.27
CA VAL A 547 -9.72 11.02 14.97
C VAL A 547 -10.65 11.62 16.05
N ALA A 548 -10.26 11.58 17.32
CA ALA A 548 -11.00 12.27 18.39
C ALA A 548 -11.04 13.80 18.19
N ARG A 549 -9.94 14.40 17.70
CA ARG A 549 -9.88 15.82 17.33
C ARG A 549 -10.79 16.14 16.14
N LEU A 550 -10.78 15.31 15.10
CA LEU A 550 -11.68 15.48 13.96
C LEU A 550 -13.16 15.41 14.37
N ARG A 551 -13.53 14.44 15.23
CA ARG A 551 -14.89 14.34 15.82
C ARG A 551 -15.29 15.62 16.56
N SER A 552 -14.41 16.24 17.36
CA SER A 552 -14.74 17.44 18.11
C SER A 552 -14.92 18.69 17.21
N GLN A 553 -14.31 18.68 16.02
CA GLN A 553 -14.41 19.76 15.04
C GLN A 553 -15.58 19.57 14.04
N ASP A 554 -16.04 18.34 13.81
CA ASP A 554 -17.05 17.97 12.79
C ASP A 554 -18.33 18.82 12.88
N ALA A 555 -18.84 19.05 14.09
CA ALA A 555 -20.06 19.85 14.29
C ALA A 555 -19.90 21.34 13.88
N SER A 556 -18.71 21.91 13.99
CA SER A 556 -18.44 23.26 13.45
C SER A 556 -18.29 23.20 11.95
N LEU A 557 -17.48 22.25 11.46
CA LEU A 557 -17.21 22.09 10.04
C LEU A 557 -18.49 21.88 9.22
N ARG A 558 -19.47 21.08 9.70
CA ARG A 558 -20.75 20.91 8.99
C ARG A 558 -21.51 22.23 8.84
N ARG A 559 -21.62 23.04 9.91
CA ARG A 559 -22.25 24.37 9.85
C ARG A 559 -21.50 25.32 8.92
N ASP A 560 -20.18 25.20 8.86
CA ASP A 560 -19.34 26.03 8.00
C ASP A 560 -19.49 25.62 6.53
N LEU A 561 -19.41 24.32 6.22
CA LEU A 561 -19.66 23.75 4.91
C LEU A 561 -21.07 24.06 4.39
N GLU A 562 -22.12 23.94 5.22
CA GLU A 562 -23.48 24.32 4.84
C GLU A 562 -23.57 25.80 4.43
N ARG A 563 -22.95 26.70 5.19
CA ARG A 563 -22.92 28.14 4.84
C ARG A 563 -22.20 28.42 3.52
N TRP A 564 -21.27 27.55 3.11
CA TRP A 564 -20.51 27.65 1.86
C TRP A 564 -21.19 26.99 0.66
N LEU A 565 -22.25 26.22 0.87
CA LEU A 565 -23.04 25.64 -0.22
C LEU A 565 -23.91 26.70 -0.90
N PRO A 566 -24.05 26.65 -2.25
CA PRO A 566 -25.03 27.43 -2.99
C PRO A 566 -26.43 27.28 -2.40
N GLU A 567 -27.24 28.32 -2.49
CA GLU A 567 -28.58 28.38 -1.86
C GLU A 567 -29.48 27.25 -2.32
N GLU A 568 -29.64 27.06 -3.63
CA GLU A 568 -30.35 25.94 -4.26
C GLU A 568 -29.91 24.56 -3.70
N GLN A 569 -28.60 24.39 -3.49
CA GLN A 569 -28.01 23.14 -3.01
C GLN A 569 -28.27 22.90 -1.52
N ARG A 570 -28.34 23.98 -0.72
CA ARG A 570 -28.79 23.97 0.68
C ARG A 570 -30.29 23.66 0.80
N GLU A 571 -31.12 24.30 -0.01
CA GLU A 571 -32.56 24.07 -0.02
C GLU A 571 -32.89 22.64 -0.45
N ALA A 572 -32.21 22.13 -1.49
CA ALA A 572 -32.33 20.74 -1.91
C ALA A 572 -31.95 19.78 -0.78
N LEU A 573 -30.84 19.99 -0.08
CA LEU A 573 -30.45 19.12 1.05
C LEU A 573 -31.52 19.11 2.17
N ARG A 574 -31.90 20.30 2.67
CA ARG A 574 -32.89 20.45 3.75
C ARG A 574 -34.25 19.88 3.38
N GLY A 575 -34.68 20.08 2.13
CA GLY A 575 -35.93 19.52 1.62
C GLY A 575 -35.93 17.99 1.63
N ILE A 576 -34.80 17.35 1.31
CA ILE A 576 -34.69 15.88 1.37
C ILE A 576 -34.65 15.39 2.83
N GLU A 577 -33.95 16.09 3.72
CA GLU A 577 -33.91 15.74 5.15
C GLU A 577 -35.30 15.83 5.79
N ALA A 578 -36.04 16.91 5.52
CA ALA A 578 -37.44 17.07 5.94
C ALA A 578 -38.36 16.01 5.34
N ASN A 579 -38.15 15.62 4.08
CA ASN A 579 -38.87 14.51 3.43
C ASN A 579 -38.63 13.17 4.15
N VAL A 580 -37.37 12.83 4.45
CA VAL A 580 -36.99 11.59 5.17
C VAL A 580 -37.62 11.57 6.57
N GLU A 581 -37.60 12.70 7.29
CA GLU A 581 -38.24 12.82 8.60
C GLU A 581 -39.76 12.64 8.50
N THR A 582 -40.42 13.36 7.59
CA THR A 582 -41.88 13.34 7.38
C THR A 582 -42.38 11.94 7.05
N ILE A 583 -41.78 11.28 6.06
CA ILE A 583 -42.21 9.94 5.64
C ILE A 583 -41.86 8.87 6.69
N GLY A 584 -40.76 9.05 7.44
CA GLY A 584 -40.40 8.20 8.57
C GLY A 584 -41.36 8.35 9.76
N ALA A 585 -41.82 9.56 10.05
CA ALA A 585 -42.83 9.82 11.09
C ALA A 585 -44.19 9.21 10.70
N ARG A 586 -44.60 9.38 9.43
CA ARG A 586 -45.81 8.77 8.89
C ARG A 586 -45.77 7.24 8.95
N LEU A 587 -44.67 6.62 8.55
CA LEU A 587 -44.49 5.17 8.61
C LEU A 587 -44.69 4.64 10.04
N ARG A 588 -44.14 5.33 11.06
CA ARG A 588 -44.33 4.98 12.47
C ARG A 588 -45.78 5.14 12.92
N ALA A 589 -46.46 6.21 12.51
CA ALA A 589 -47.86 6.44 12.86
C ALA A 589 -48.80 5.38 12.25
N LEU A 590 -48.61 5.04 10.97
CA LEU A 590 -49.37 3.98 10.29
C LEU A 590 -49.10 2.59 10.87
N ALA A 591 -47.85 2.30 11.23
CA ALA A 591 -47.50 1.04 11.89
C ALA A 591 -48.12 0.90 13.28
N ALA A 592 -48.20 1.99 14.05
CA ALA A 592 -48.88 2.00 15.34
C ALA A 592 -50.41 1.80 15.19
N ALA A 593 -51.04 2.50 14.24
CA ALA A 593 -52.48 2.41 13.99
C ALA A 593 -52.94 1.06 13.39
N GLY A 594 -52.03 0.28 12.80
CA GLY A 594 -52.29 -1.07 12.31
C GLY A 594 -51.93 -2.20 13.30
N ALA A 595 -51.40 -1.87 14.48
CA ALA A 595 -51.08 -2.80 15.55
C ALA A 595 -52.11 -2.78 16.71
N SER A 596 -53.05 -1.83 16.65
CA SER A 596 -54.24 -1.66 17.49
C SER A 596 -55.50 -2.09 16.75
#